data_AF-Q1JYH7-F1
#
_entry.id   AF-Q1JYH7-F1
#
_cell.length_a   1.000
_cell.length_b   1.000
_cell.length_c   1.000
_cell.angle_alpha   90.00
_cell.angle_beta   90.00
_cell.angle_gamma   90.00
#
_symmetry.space_group_name_H-M   'P 1'
#
loop_
_entity.id
_entity.type
_entity.pdbx_description
1 polymer ?
#
loop_
_entity_poly.entity_id
_entity_poly.type
_entity_poly.pdbx_seq_one_letter_code
_entity_poly.pdbx_strand_id
1 'polypeptide(L)'
;MSLFSVICEAKIQDWFKKKQAGEVQPVENQVTIDQIKSSETYLLEDILRLIEQAYLSDCNTREIVLHKAKEMEVQLLMSLENEGYTLMAQMTAETIRQHKVENAGKDEHGLSRCDNETE
;
A
#
# COMPACT_ATOMS: atom_id res chain seq x y z
N MET A 1 16.31 -18.49 30.78
CA MET A 1 15.58 -17.22 30.59
C MET A 1 16.58 -16.14 30.23
N SER A 2 16.30 -15.30 29.22
CA SER A 2 17.20 -14.23 28.80
C SER A 2 17.06 -13.02 29.74
N LEU A 3 18.16 -12.30 30.01
CA LEU A 3 18.16 -11.05 30.78
C LEU A 3 17.16 -10.04 30.20
N PHE A 4 17.01 -10.01 28.88
CA PHE A 4 16.04 -9.16 28.19
C PHE A 4 14.60 -9.52 28.59
N SER A 5 14.27 -10.81 28.67
CA SER A 5 12.94 -11.29 29.06
C SER A 5 12.58 -10.82 30.48
N VAL A 6 13.54 -10.85 31.41
CA VAL A 6 13.35 -10.40 32.79
C VAL A 6 13.12 -8.88 32.87
N ILE A 7 13.86 -8.10 32.08
CA ILE A 7 13.70 -6.63 32.03
C ILE A 7 12.35 -6.25 31.43
N CYS A 8 11.93 -6.94 30.36
CA CYS A 8 10.62 -6.72 29.75
C CYS A 8 9.49 -7.03 30.73
N GLU A 9 9.56 -8.17 31.41
CA GLU A 9 8.56 -8.57 32.40
C GLU A 9 8.47 -7.54 33.54
N ALA A 10 9.61 -7.07 34.07
CA ALA A 10 9.65 -6.05 35.10
C ALA A 10 9.02 -4.72 34.65
N LYS A 11 9.29 -4.28 33.41
CA LYS A 11 8.69 -3.05 32.85
C LYS A 11 7.19 -3.18 32.62
N ILE A 12 6.72 -4.34 32.16
CA ILE A 12 5.28 -4.61 31.97
C ILE A 12 4.56 -4.55 33.32
N GLN A 13 5.12 -5.19 34.34
CA GLN A 13 4.56 -5.18 35.69
C GLN A 13 4.53 -3.78 36.30
N ASP A 14 5.59 -2.97 36.10
CA ASP A 14 5.65 -1.59 36.54
C ASP A 14 4.59 -0.71 35.86
N TRP A 15 4.37 -0.91 34.55
CA TRP A 15 3.31 -0.22 33.81
C TRP A 15 1.91 -0.58 34.32
N PHE A 16 1.63 -1.86 34.59
CA PHE A 16 0.34 -2.28 35.15
C PHE A 16 0.07 -1.69 36.54
N LYS A 17 1.11 -1.56 37.37
CA LYS A 17 0.99 -0.92 38.70
C LYS A 17 0.68 0.57 38.57
N LYS A 18 1.40 1.29 37.71
CA LYS A 18 1.17 2.72 37.46
C LYS A 18 -0.21 3.00 36.84
N LYS A 19 -0.67 2.11 35.96
CA LYS A 19 -2.02 2.19 35.37
C LYS A 19 -3.10 1.99 36.43
N GLN A 20 -2.95 1.03 37.35
CA GLN A 20 -3.90 0.80 38.45
C GLN A 20 -3.88 1.93 39.49
N ALA A 21 -2.74 2.57 39.72
CA ALA A 21 -2.59 3.71 40.62
C ALA A 21 -3.17 5.02 40.04
N GLY A 22 -3.65 5.02 38.79
CA GLY A 22 -4.18 6.22 38.13
C GLY A 22 -3.11 7.27 37.76
N GLU A 23 -1.82 6.91 37.84
CA GLU A 23 -0.69 7.81 37.55
C GLU A 23 -0.41 7.95 36.04
N VAL A 24 -1.00 7.08 35.22
CA VAL A 24 -0.89 7.15 33.76
C VAL A 24 -2.01 8.05 33.24
N GLN A 25 -1.69 9.34 33.06
CA GLN A 25 -2.60 10.26 32.38
C GLN A 25 -2.89 9.75 30.97
N PRO A 26 -4.15 9.78 30.49
CA PRO A 26 -4.45 9.52 29.10
C PRO A 26 -3.66 10.53 28.25
N VAL A 27 -2.90 10.04 27.28
CA VAL A 27 -2.16 10.89 26.34
C VAL A 27 -3.20 11.66 25.53
N GLU A 28 -3.48 12.90 25.93
CA GLU A 28 -4.57 13.74 25.40
C GLU A 28 -4.33 14.22 23.96
N ASN A 29 -3.15 13.94 23.39
CA ASN A 29 -2.83 14.25 22.01
C ASN A 29 -2.25 13.01 21.32
N GLN A 30 -3.08 12.00 21.11
CA GLN A 30 -2.83 11.06 20.03
C GLN A 30 -3.20 11.78 18.74
N VAL A 31 -2.26 12.53 18.17
CA VAL A 31 -2.26 12.70 16.71
C VAL A 31 -2.15 11.28 16.20
N THR A 32 -3.28 10.71 15.77
CA THR A 32 -3.30 9.35 15.26
C THR A 32 -2.39 9.35 14.06
N ILE A 33 -1.32 8.54 14.12
CA ILE A 33 -0.38 8.34 13.01
C ILE A 33 -1.17 7.98 11.72
N ASP A 34 -2.37 7.42 11.87
CA ASP A 34 -3.37 7.17 10.82
C ASP A 34 -3.77 8.38 9.96
N GLN A 35 -3.57 9.63 10.41
CA GLN A 35 -3.93 10.83 9.64
C GLN A 35 -2.84 11.31 8.69
N ILE A 36 -1.59 10.88 8.89
CA ILE A 36 -0.49 11.20 7.99
C ILE A 36 -0.31 10.01 7.07
N LYS A 37 -1.02 10.01 5.94
CA LYS A 37 -0.77 9.05 4.87
C LYS A 37 0.70 9.15 4.48
N SER A 38 1.39 8.02 4.47
CA SER A 38 2.79 7.97 4.06
C SER A 38 2.90 8.24 2.55
N SER A 39 4.09 8.64 2.08
CA SER A 39 4.38 8.82 0.65
C SER A 39 4.00 7.58 -0.17
N GLU A 40 4.23 6.40 0.39
CA GLU A 40 3.95 5.09 -0.21
C GLU A 40 2.45 4.86 -0.38
N THR A 41 1.64 5.36 0.55
CA THR A 41 0.18 5.27 0.49
C THR A 41 -0.38 6.11 -0.65
N TYR A 42 0.10 7.35 -0.79
CA TYR A 42 -0.29 8.21 -1.93
C TYR A 42 0.17 7.62 -3.26
N LEU A 43 1.39 7.07 -3.31
CA LEU A 43 1.92 6.45 -4.51
C LEU A 43 1.09 5.23 -4.94
N LEU A 44 0.66 4.40 -3.99
CA LEU A 44 -0.25 3.29 -4.25
C LEU A 44 -1.59 3.76 -4.79
N GLU A 45 -2.22 4.76 -4.17
CA GLU A 45 -3.50 5.33 -4.64
C GLU A 45 -3.40 5.86 -6.07
N ASP A 46 -2.31 6.54 -6.41
CA ASP A 46 -2.08 7.05 -7.76
C ASP A 46 -1.87 5.92 -8.78
N ILE A 47 -1.15 4.85 -8.42
CA ILE A 47 -0.99 3.67 -9.29
C ILE A 47 -2.36 3.05 -9.60
N LEU A 48 -3.19 2.85 -8.58
CA LEU A 48 -4.53 2.27 -8.74
C LEU A 48 -5.40 3.17 -9.64
N ARG A 49 -5.38 4.48 -9.41
CA ARG A 49 -6.11 5.44 -10.25
C ARG A 49 -5.63 5.44 -11.70
N LEU A 50 -4.33 5.35 -11.96
CA LEU A 50 -3.80 5.25 -13.33
C LEU A 50 -4.27 3.98 -14.03
N ILE A 51 -4.32 2.85 -13.30
CA ILE A 51 -4.85 1.59 -13.83
C ILE A 51 -6.32 1.76 -14.23
N GLU A 52 -7.16 2.31 -13.35
CA GLU A 52 -8.58 2.58 -13.67
C GLU A 52 -8.73 3.51 -14.89
N GLN A 53 -7.96 4.60 -14.93
CA GLN A 53 -7.98 5.55 -16.06
C GLN A 53 -7.58 4.90 -17.38
N ALA A 54 -6.59 4.00 -17.36
CA ALA A 54 -6.13 3.32 -18.56
C ALA A 54 -7.24 2.47 -19.17
N TYR A 55 -8.00 1.73 -18.36
CA TYR A 55 -9.11 0.91 -18.84
C TYR A 55 -10.31 1.73 -19.32
N LEU A 56 -10.43 3.00 -18.91
CA LEU A 56 -11.43 3.94 -19.45
C LEU A 56 -10.96 4.66 -20.72
N SER A 57 -9.69 4.51 -21.10
CA SER A 57 -9.06 5.24 -22.20
C SER A 57 -8.99 4.43 -23.50
N ASP A 58 -8.72 5.13 -24.61
CA ASP A 58 -8.42 4.53 -25.91
C ASP A 58 -7.17 3.65 -25.86
N CYS A 59 -7.00 2.77 -26.85
CA CYS A 59 -5.97 1.73 -26.84
C CYS A 59 -4.54 2.28 -26.71
N ASN A 60 -4.22 3.37 -27.43
CA ASN A 60 -2.89 3.97 -27.39
C ASN A 60 -2.63 4.66 -26.05
N THR A 61 -3.60 5.42 -25.54
CA THR A 61 -3.47 6.06 -24.23
C THR A 61 -3.41 5.03 -23.10
N ARG A 62 -4.16 3.92 -23.21
CA ARG A 62 -4.17 2.83 -22.24
C ARG A 62 -2.78 2.23 -22.07
N GLU A 63 -2.09 1.89 -23.15
CA GLU A 63 -0.74 1.31 -23.07
C GLU A 63 0.24 2.26 -22.39
N ILE A 64 0.20 3.55 -22.76
CA ILE A 64 1.06 4.58 -22.18
C ILE A 64 0.80 4.74 -20.67
N VAL A 65 -0.48 4.79 -20.27
CA VAL A 65 -0.88 4.96 -18.87
C VAL A 65 -0.54 3.72 -18.04
N LEU A 66 -0.74 2.52 -18.59
CA LEU A 66 -0.35 1.27 -17.92
C LEU A 66 1.17 1.14 -17.79
N HIS A 67 1.94 1.58 -18.80
CA HIS A 67 3.40 1.61 -18.71
C HIS A 67 3.85 2.52 -17.57
N LYS A 68 3.30 3.74 -17.49
CA LYS A 68 3.60 4.68 -16.41
C LYS A 68 3.22 4.12 -15.03
N ALA A 69 2.04 3.50 -14.91
CA ALA A 69 1.63 2.84 -13.68
C ALA A 69 2.60 1.73 -13.27
N LYS A 70 3.15 0.99 -14.25
CA LYS A 70 4.15 -0.06 -14.00
C LYS A 70 5.48 0.49 -13.52
N GLU A 71 5.96 1.61 -14.06
CA GLU A 71 7.18 2.26 -13.58
C GLU A 71 7.03 2.71 -12.11
N MET A 72 5.89 3.31 -11.78
CA MET A 72 5.59 3.75 -10.41
C MET A 72 5.46 2.56 -9.44
N GLU A 73 4.82 1.46 -9.87
CA GLU A 73 4.76 0.19 -9.13
C GLU A 73 6.17 -0.32 -8.79
N VAL A 74 7.08 -0.34 -9.77
CA VAL A 74 8.46 -0.80 -9.55
C VAL A 74 9.18 0.09 -8.53
N GLN A 75 9.05 1.41 -8.65
CA GLN A 75 9.67 2.34 -7.71
C GLN A 75 9.15 2.15 -6.27
N LEU A 76 7.84 1.98 -6.11
CA LEU A 76 7.20 1.74 -4.82
C LEU A 76 7.72 0.44 -4.18
N LEU A 77 7.73 -0.65 -4.95
CA LEU A 77 8.19 -1.95 -4.45
C LEU A 77 9.68 -1.92 -4.08
N MET A 78 10.52 -1.28 -4.91
CA MET A 78 11.95 -1.10 -4.59
C MET A 78 12.15 -0.29 -3.32
N SER A 79 11.38 0.79 -3.09
CA SER A 79 11.49 1.57 -1.84
C SER A 79 11.14 0.72 -0.62
N LEU A 80 10.02 0.01 -0.69
CA LEU A 80 9.57 -0.87 0.39
C LEU A 80 10.58 -1.98 0.70
N GLU A 81 11.16 -2.60 -0.34
CA GLU A 81 12.19 -3.63 -0.16
C GLU A 81 13.49 -3.07 0.41
N ASN A 82 13.96 -1.92 -0.08
CA ASN A 82 15.18 -1.26 0.40
C ASN A 82 15.08 -0.83 1.88
N GLU A 83 13.88 -0.46 2.32
CA GLU A 83 13.59 -0.11 3.72
C GLU A 83 13.34 -1.35 4.60
N GLY A 84 13.36 -2.56 4.03
CA GLY A 84 13.17 -3.82 4.75
C GLY A 84 11.71 -4.21 4.98
N TYR A 85 10.75 -3.53 4.36
CA TYR A 85 9.32 -3.81 4.43
C TYR A 85 8.86 -4.87 3.42
N THR A 86 9.52 -6.03 3.40
CA THR A 86 9.26 -7.11 2.42
C THR A 86 7.79 -7.56 2.41
N LEU A 87 7.15 -7.69 3.58
CA LEU A 87 5.74 -8.08 3.65
C LEU A 87 4.82 -7.03 3.03
N MET A 88 5.09 -5.74 3.26
CA MET A 88 4.32 -4.66 2.65
C MET A 88 4.52 -4.64 1.13
N ALA A 89 5.74 -4.85 0.63
CA ALA A 89 6.00 -4.96 -0.80
C ALA A 89 5.17 -6.09 -1.44
N GLN A 90 5.13 -7.27 -0.82
CA GLN A 90 4.32 -8.40 -1.30
C GLN A 90 2.82 -8.09 -1.29
N MET A 91 2.30 -7.51 -0.19
CA MET A 91 0.89 -7.14 -0.09
C MET A 91 0.51 -6.07 -1.11
N THR A 92 1.38 -5.07 -1.32
CA THR A 92 1.21 -4.02 -2.32
C THR A 92 1.18 -4.59 -3.74
N ALA A 93 2.11 -5.48 -4.08
CA ALA A 93 2.15 -6.14 -5.38
C ALA A 93 0.88 -6.96 -5.64
N GLU A 94 0.41 -7.71 -4.65
CA GLU A 94 -0.81 -8.49 -4.74
C GLU A 94 -2.05 -7.60 -4.89
N THR A 95 -2.13 -6.50 -4.13
CA THR A 95 -3.22 -5.51 -4.24
C THR A 95 -3.31 -4.94 -5.64
N ILE A 96 -2.17 -4.50 -6.22
CA ILE A 96 -2.12 -3.96 -7.58
C ILE A 96 -2.51 -5.03 -8.61
N ARG A 97 -2.05 -6.27 -8.44
CA ARG A 97 -2.39 -7.39 -9.32
C ARG A 97 -3.89 -7.67 -9.33
N GLN A 98 -4.51 -7.75 -8.15
CA GLN A 98 -5.97 -7.95 -8.03
C GLN A 98 -6.73 -6.82 -8.71
N HIS A 99 -6.30 -5.57 -8.51
CA HIS A 99 -6.95 -4.41 -9.11
C HIS A 99 -6.84 -4.40 -10.65
N LYS A 100 -5.71 -4.84 -11.23
CA LYS A 100 -5.58 -5.01 -12.68
C LYS A 100 -6.54 -6.06 -13.23
N VAL A 101 -6.67 -7.20 -12.54
CA VAL A 101 -7.59 -8.29 -12.93
C VAL A 101 -9.04 -7.83 -12.86
N GLU A 102 -9.42 -7.12 -11.79
CA GLU A 102 -10.77 -6.59 -11.62
C GLU A 102 -11.15 -5.62 -12.76
N ASN A 103 -10.23 -4.71 -13.13
CA ASN A 103 -10.51 -3.75 -14.20
C ASN A 103 -10.46 -4.39 -15.60
N ALA A 104 -9.62 -5.41 -15.83
CA ALA A 104 -9.64 -6.17 -17.07
C ALA A 104 -10.99 -6.90 -17.29
N GLY A 105 -11.60 -7.43 -16.22
CA GLY A 105 -12.92 -8.07 -16.30
C GLY A 105 -14.08 -7.10 -16.54
N LYS A 106 -13.91 -5.81 -16.22
CA LYS A 106 -14.90 -4.75 -16.51
C LYS A 106 -14.93 -4.35 -17.99
N ASP A 107 -13.84 -4.59 -18.72
CA ASP A 107 -13.69 -4.29 -20.15
C ASP A 107 -14.46 -5.27 -21.06
N GLU A 108 -14.92 -6.42 -20.53
CA GLU A 108 -15.64 -7.45 -21.30
C GLU A 108 -17.05 -7.05 -21.74
N HIS A 109 -17.55 -5.87 -21.36
CA HIS A 109 -18.82 -5.29 -21.85
C HIS A 109 -18.61 -4.09 -22.79
N GLY A 110 -17.36 -3.79 -23.15
CA GLY A 110 -16.98 -2.71 -24.07
C GLY A 110 -15.92 -3.17 -25.06
N LEU A 111 -16.20 -4.22 -25.84
CA LEU A 111 -15.31 -4.67 -26.91
C LEU A 111 -15.06 -3.54 -27.93
N SER A 112 -13.86 -2.95 -27.89
CA SER A 112 -13.13 -2.63 -29.11
C SER A 112 -11.78 -3.33 -29.03
N ARG A 113 -11.79 -4.54 -29.60
CA ARG A 113 -10.61 -5.30 -29.97
C ARG A 113 -9.74 -4.37 -30.83
N CYS A 114 -8.56 -4.00 -30.34
CA CYS A 114 -7.60 -3.25 -31.13
C CYS A 114 -7.04 -4.20 -32.20
N ASP A 115 -7.78 -4.36 -33.29
CA ASP A 115 -7.30 -5.07 -34.46
C ASP A 115 -6.17 -4.23 -35.08
N ASN A 116 -5.00 -4.85 -35.18
CA ASN A 116 -3.80 -4.29 -35.80
C ASN A 116 -4.07 -3.94 -37.27
N GLU A 117 -4.19 -2.65 -37.58
CA GLU A 117 -3.94 -2.17 -38.94
C GLU A 117 -2.43 -1.97 -39.10
N THR A 118 -1.78 -3.01 -39.63
CA THR A 118 -0.44 -2.93 -40.20
C THR A 118 -0.61 -2.54 -41.66
N GLU A 119 -0.23 -1.31 -42.03
CA GLU A 119 0.12 -0.94 -43.41
C GLU A 119 1.59 -0.52 -43.49
#